data_AF-A0A533ZI34-F1
#
_entry.id   AF-A0A533ZI34-F1
#
_cell.length_a   1.000
_cell.length_b   1.000
_cell.length_c   1.000
_cell.angle_alpha   90.00
_cell.angle_beta   90.00
_cell.angle_gamma   90.00
#
_symmetry.space_group_name_H-M   'P 1'
#
loop_
_entity.id
_entity.type
_entity.pdbx_description
1 polymer ?
#
loop_
_entity_poly.entity_id
_entity_poly.type
_entity_poly.pdbx_seq_one_letter_code
_entity_poly.pdbx_strand_id
1 'polypeptide(L)'
;MTGRSLRRPVLDLVGVWRDTRLIVLVAQTAAVYAAILIPFKVGIPIIPGFVELRPANAVPIVASLLFGPAAAWGAAFGNVIGDCFGTLGPGSLFGFLGNFCYGYVPHLLRGHLGVLSSERGPTPSSWRQIIEFMVICSVASMACALVIGWGVDLLGLLPFWIVVPPIFLNNFLMGVLLAPPLLFFLHPRVKRWGLLYEDIVRSEASLDPEALDPSTELRVEPEPGRGLDGSGARGGRSIQETRSTPS
;
A
#
# COMPACT_ATOMS: atom_id res chain seq x y z
N MET A 1 17.23 11.58 3.26
CA MET A 1 15.87 12.10 3.41
C MET A 1 15.37 12.50 2.03
N THR A 2 14.53 11.67 1.41
CA THR A 2 13.98 11.96 0.08
C THR A 2 12.46 12.00 0.25
N GLY A 3 11.88 13.19 0.21
CA GLY A 3 10.43 13.36 0.26
C GLY A 3 9.79 12.68 -0.95
N ARG A 4 9.08 11.57 -0.74
CA ARG A 4 8.15 11.06 -1.75
C ARG A 4 7.03 12.08 -1.89
N SER A 5 6.83 12.62 -3.09
CA SER A 5 5.66 13.46 -3.37
C SER A 5 4.37 12.65 -3.15
N LEU A 6 3.30 13.31 -2.69
CA LEU A 6 1.99 12.71 -2.45
C LEU A 6 1.35 12.07 -3.71
N ARG A 7 1.96 12.24 -4.89
CA ARG A 7 1.54 11.61 -6.14
C ARG A 7 1.93 10.14 -6.23
N ARG A 8 3.01 9.72 -5.55
CA ARG A 8 3.51 8.33 -5.60
C ARG A 8 2.54 7.29 -4.99
N PRO A 9 1.91 7.51 -3.82
CA PRO A 9 1.00 6.52 -3.23
C PRO A 9 -0.22 6.17 -4.09
N VAL A 10 -0.84 7.15 -4.75
CA VAL A 10 -2.00 6.91 -5.63
C VAL A 10 -1.57 6.20 -6.92
N LEU A 11 -0.42 6.57 -7.48
CA LEU A 11 0.16 5.88 -8.63
C LEU A 11 0.49 4.42 -8.29
N ASP A 12 0.99 4.16 -7.07
CA ASP A 12 1.29 2.83 -6.56
C ASP A 12 0.01 1.96 -6.48
N LEU A 13 -1.14 2.53 -6.10
CA LEU A 13 -2.43 1.82 -6.04
C LEU A 13 -2.93 1.39 -7.42
N VAL A 14 -2.77 2.25 -8.42
CA VAL A 14 -3.15 1.96 -9.81
C VAL A 14 -2.12 1.04 -10.47
N GLY A 15 -0.84 1.21 -10.12
CA GLY A 15 0.29 0.42 -10.61
C GLY A 15 0.19 -1.07 -10.28
N VAL A 16 -0.52 -1.44 -9.20
CA VAL A 16 -0.84 -2.85 -8.88
C VAL A 16 -1.39 -3.61 -10.08
N TRP A 17 -2.23 -2.97 -10.89
CA TRP A 17 -2.89 -3.62 -12.02
C TRP A 17 -2.03 -3.74 -13.28
N ARG A 18 -0.79 -3.25 -13.23
CA ARG A 18 0.18 -3.33 -14.34
C ARG A 18 1.17 -4.48 -14.18
N ASP A 19 1.43 -4.93 -12.94
CA ASP A 19 2.33 -6.05 -12.66
C ASP A 19 1.54 -7.31 -12.27
N THR A 20 1.72 -8.40 -13.04
CA THR A 20 1.06 -9.68 -12.80
C THR A 20 1.33 -10.25 -11.40
N ARG A 21 2.53 -10.05 -10.84
CA ARG A 21 2.88 -10.50 -9.49
C ARG A 21 2.04 -9.77 -8.46
N LEU A 22 1.83 -8.46 -8.61
CA LEU A 22 0.98 -7.67 -7.70
C LEU A 22 -0.49 -8.10 -7.81
N ILE A 23 -1.00 -8.34 -9.02
CA ILE A 23 -2.36 -8.88 -9.22
C ILE A 23 -2.52 -10.24 -8.52
N VAL A 24 -1.53 -11.13 -8.63
CA VAL A 24 -1.55 -12.43 -7.95
C VAL A 24 -1.53 -12.24 -6.43
N LEU A 25 -0.76 -11.29 -5.90
CA LEU A 25 -0.74 -10.98 -4.46
C LEU A 25 -2.07 -10.40 -3.97
N VAL A 26 -2.79 -9.61 -4.78
CA VAL A 26 -4.17 -9.18 -4.50
C VAL A 26 -5.06 -10.40 -4.33
N ALA A 27 -5.05 -11.31 -5.30
CA ALA A 27 -5.90 -12.50 -5.29
C ALA A 27 -5.58 -13.43 -4.12
N GLN A 28 -4.30 -13.67 -3.83
CA GLN A 28 -3.86 -14.48 -2.68
C GLN A 28 -4.25 -13.85 -1.35
N THR A 29 -4.06 -12.54 -1.20
CA THR A 29 -4.46 -11.82 0.02
C THR A 29 -5.97 -11.91 0.22
N ALA A 30 -6.76 -11.69 -0.84
CA ALA A 30 -8.22 -11.80 -0.79
C ALA A 30 -8.67 -13.22 -0.42
N ALA A 31 -8.09 -14.24 -1.04
CA ALA A 31 -8.43 -15.64 -0.79
C ALA A 31 -8.10 -16.07 0.64
N VAL A 32 -6.90 -15.78 1.14
CA VAL A 32 -6.49 -16.12 2.51
C VAL A 32 -7.33 -15.35 3.52
N TYR A 33 -7.55 -14.05 3.29
CA TYR A 33 -8.37 -13.24 4.17
C TYR A 33 -9.80 -13.76 4.25
N ALA A 34 -10.45 -14.01 3.11
CA ALA A 34 -11.80 -14.57 3.05
C ALA A 34 -11.89 -15.96 3.68
N ALA A 35 -10.93 -16.85 3.40
CA ALA A 35 -10.92 -18.22 3.92
C ALA A 35 -10.87 -18.27 5.45
N ILE A 36 -10.13 -17.34 6.09
CA ILE A 36 -10.09 -17.23 7.54
C ILE A 36 -11.33 -16.48 8.04
N LEU A 37 -11.86 -15.51 7.29
CA LEU A 37 -13.00 -14.70 7.71
C LEU A 37 -14.31 -15.50 7.75
N ILE A 38 -14.59 -16.32 6.73
CA ILE A 38 -15.87 -17.02 6.55
C ILE A 38 -16.28 -17.87 7.76
N PRO A 39 -15.43 -18.75 8.33
CA PRO A 39 -15.81 -19.59 9.47
C PRO A 39 -16.20 -18.78 10.72
N PHE A 40 -15.51 -17.68 10.98
CA PHE A 40 -15.77 -16.85 12.17
C PHE A 40 -17.01 -15.97 12.02
N LYS A 41 -17.37 -15.64 10.78
CA LYS A 41 -18.59 -14.89 10.46
C LYS A 41 -19.85 -15.61 10.87
N VAL A 42 -19.87 -16.93 10.69
CA VAL A 42 -20.99 -17.79 11.08
C VAL A 42 -20.89 -18.21 12.55
N GLY A 43 -19.68 -18.39 13.07
CA GLY A 43 -19.46 -18.97 14.39
C GLY A 43 -19.51 -18.02 15.58
N ILE A 44 -19.07 -16.74 15.42
CA ILE A 44 -18.86 -15.84 16.57
C ILE A 44 -19.24 -14.37 16.23
N PRO A 45 -20.54 -14.05 16.05
CA PRO A 45 -20.98 -12.67 15.89
C PRO A 45 -20.88 -11.90 17.22
N ILE A 46 -20.30 -10.70 17.18
CA ILE A 46 -20.28 -9.73 18.31
C ILE A 46 -21.58 -8.90 18.26
N ILE A 47 -21.89 -8.36 17.09
CA ILE A 47 -23.15 -7.72 16.75
C ILE A 47 -23.73 -8.48 15.54
N PRO A 48 -24.80 -9.25 15.71
CA PRO A 48 -25.38 -10.06 14.63
C PRO A 48 -25.64 -9.24 13.36
N GLY A 49 -25.09 -9.68 12.23
CA GLY A 49 -25.25 -9.03 10.93
C GLY A 49 -24.34 -7.82 10.67
N PHE A 50 -23.56 -7.36 11.66
CA PHE A 50 -22.74 -6.13 11.53
C PHE A 50 -21.28 -6.30 11.96
N VAL A 51 -21.02 -6.99 13.07
CA VAL A 51 -19.66 -7.14 13.60
C VAL A 51 -19.46 -8.56 14.11
N GLU A 52 -18.46 -9.25 13.59
CA GLU A 52 -18.03 -10.57 14.04
C GLU A 52 -16.64 -10.55 14.70
N LEU A 53 -16.27 -11.62 15.40
CA LEU A 53 -14.87 -11.81 15.80
C LEU A 53 -14.02 -12.06 14.54
N ARG A 54 -12.96 -11.29 14.30
CA ARG A 54 -12.21 -11.36 13.03
C ARG A 54 -10.71 -11.61 13.24
N PRO A 55 -10.28 -12.83 13.60
CA PRO A 55 -8.86 -13.19 13.59
C PRO A 55 -8.21 -12.96 12.22
N ALA A 56 -9.01 -13.06 11.14
CA ALA A 56 -8.60 -12.76 9.78
C ALA A 56 -7.99 -11.35 9.61
N ASN A 57 -8.32 -10.38 10.47
CA ASN A 57 -7.80 -9.00 10.39
C ASN A 57 -6.27 -8.90 10.56
N ALA A 58 -5.62 -9.94 11.11
CA ALA A 58 -4.17 -10.01 11.07
C ALA A 58 -3.62 -10.03 9.64
N VAL A 59 -4.34 -10.66 8.70
CA VAL A 59 -3.89 -10.86 7.32
C VAL A 59 -3.72 -9.53 6.57
N PRO A 60 -4.70 -8.61 6.53
CA PRO A 60 -4.52 -7.30 5.90
C PRO A 60 -3.31 -6.52 6.45
N ILE A 61 -3.08 -6.54 7.77
CA ILE A 61 -1.92 -5.86 8.37
C ILE A 61 -0.60 -6.47 7.87
N VAL A 62 -0.48 -7.80 7.96
CA VAL A 62 0.74 -8.49 7.52
C VAL A 62 0.97 -8.32 6.02
N ALA A 63 -0.05 -8.56 5.22
CA ALA A 63 0.00 -8.40 3.78
C ALA A 63 0.35 -6.96 3.39
N SER A 64 -0.16 -5.94 4.09
CA SER A 64 0.16 -4.53 3.83
C SER A 64 1.65 -4.25 4.02
N LEU A 65 2.24 -4.80 5.08
CA LEU A 65 3.66 -4.59 5.39
C LEU A 65 4.61 -5.37 4.45
N LEU A 66 4.11 -6.40 3.75
CA LEU A 66 4.89 -7.24 2.84
C LEU A 66 4.67 -6.91 1.35
N PHE A 67 3.41 -6.69 0.97
CA PHE A 67 2.93 -6.56 -0.41
C PHE A 67 2.41 -5.16 -0.75
N GLY A 68 2.38 -4.26 0.23
CA GLY A 68 2.05 -2.85 0.04
C GLY A 68 0.63 -2.64 -0.51
N PRO A 69 0.45 -1.82 -1.56
CA PRO A 69 -0.86 -1.49 -2.14
C PRO A 69 -1.69 -2.70 -2.61
N ALA A 70 -1.04 -3.82 -2.96
CA ALA A 70 -1.75 -5.04 -3.34
C ALA A 70 -2.60 -5.60 -2.18
N ALA A 71 -2.15 -5.41 -0.94
CA ALA A 71 -2.89 -5.86 0.24
C ALA A 71 -4.17 -5.04 0.48
N ALA A 72 -4.19 -3.76 0.10
CA ALA A 72 -5.37 -2.91 0.22
C ALA A 72 -6.52 -3.44 -0.64
N TRP A 73 -6.24 -3.70 -1.92
CA TRP A 73 -7.18 -4.33 -2.83
C TRP A 73 -7.57 -5.73 -2.35
N GLY A 74 -6.59 -6.53 -1.92
CA GLY A 74 -6.83 -7.89 -1.41
C GLY A 74 -7.76 -7.91 -0.20
N ALA A 75 -7.55 -7.03 0.78
CA ALA A 75 -8.41 -6.91 1.96
C ALA A 75 -9.83 -6.46 1.59
N ALA A 76 -9.96 -5.51 0.68
CA ALA A 76 -11.25 -5.00 0.21
C ALA A 76 -12.06 -6.10 -0.50
N PHE A 77 -11.46 -6.80 -1.47
CA PHE A 77 -12.13 -7.90 -2.16
C PHE A 77 -12.37 -9.10 -1.25
N GLY A 78 -11.43 -9.46 -0.39
CA GLY A 78 -11.60 -10.56 0.55
C GLY A 78 -12.75 -10.30 1.55
N ASN A 79 -12.95 -9.04 1.96
CA ASN A 79 -14.13 -8.67 2.75
C ASN A 79 -15.43 -8.91 1.98
N VAL A 80 -15.52 -8.45 0.73
CA VAL A 80 -16.72 -8.63 -0.11
C VAL A 80 -16.99 -10.11 -0.37
N ILE A 81 -15.95 -10.91 -0.64
CA ILE A 81 -16.08 -12.37 -0.77
C ILE A 81 -16.66 -12.95 0.52
N GLY A 82 -16.16 -12.55 1.69
CA GLY A 82 -16.72 -12.98 2.97
C GLY A 82 -18.15 -12.50 3.19
N ASP A 83 -18.54 -11.31 2.70
CA ASP A 83 -19.91 -10.79 2.78
C ASP A 83 -20.89 -11.66 1.99
N CYS A 84 -20.47 -12.24 0.86
CA CYS A 84 -21.29 -13.19 0.10
C CYS A 84 -21.74 -14.42 0.90
N PHE A 85 -21.12 -14.71 2.06
CA PHE A 85 -21.46 -15.82 2.95
C PHE A 85 -22.32 -15.39 4.15
N GLY A 86 -23.23 -14.42 3.97
CA GLY A 86 -24.34 -14.18 4.91
C GLY A 86 -24.53 -12.74 5.37
N THR A 87 -23.70 -11.79 4.94
CA THR A 87 -23.80 -10.37 5.34
C THR A 87 -23.75 -9.39 4.16
N LEU A 88 -23.99 -9.88 2.94
CA LEU A 88 -23.98 -9.06 1.74
C LEU A 88 -25.15 -8.07 1.77
N GLY A 89 -24.84 -6.78 1.63
CA GLY A 89 -25.85 -5.74 1.59
C GLY A 89 -25.25 -4.37 1.27
N PRO A 90 -26.02 -3.27 1.40
CA PRO A 90 -25.53 -1.92 1.14
C PRO A 90 -24.31 -1.53 1.99
N GLY A 91 -24.22 -2.08 3.21
CA GLY A 91 -23.06 -1.92 4.09
C GLY A 91 -21.76 -2.50 3.52
N SER A 92 -21.81 -3.47 2.60
CA SER A 92 -20.63 -4.10 2.00
C SER A 92 -19.77 -3.13 1.21
N LEU A 93 -20.33 -2.03 0.69
CA LEU A 93 -19.55 -0.95 0.07
C LEU A 93 -18.62 -0.30 1.10
N PHE A 94 -19.15 0.01 2.28
CA PHE A 94 -18.36 0.60 3.36
C PHE A 94 -17.42 -0.42 3.99
N GLY A 95 -17.81 -1.69 4.04
CA GLY A 95 -16.92 -2.80 4.36
C GLY A 95 -15.73 -2.88 3.39
N PHE A 96 -15.97 -2.78 2.09
CA PHE A 96 -14.93 -2.73 1.07
C PHE A 96 -13.96 -1.56 1.31
N LEU A 97 -14.49 -0.34 1.46
CA LEU A 97 -13.67 0.86 1.67
C LEU A 97 -12.91 0.82 3.00
N GLY A 98 -13.54 0.37 4.08
CA GLY A 98 -12.91 0.26 5.39
C GLY A 98 -11.75 -0.74 5.38
N ASN A 99 -11.95 -1.93 4.79
CA ASN A 99 -10.90 -2.93 4.69
C ASN A 99 -9.81 -2.54 3.68
N PHE A 100 -10.16 -1.79 2.63
CA PHE A 100 -9.17 -1.16 1.76
C PHE A 100 -8.24 -0.24 2.54
N CYS A 101 -8.80 0.70 3.33
CA CYS A 101 -8.01 1.57 4.21
C CYS A 101 -7.18 0.76 5.21
N TYR A 102 -7.78 -0.27 5.82
CA TYR A 102 -7.11 -1.16 6.77
C TYR A 102 -5.87 -1.84 6.18
N GLY A 103 -5.95 -2.30 4.94
CA GLY A 103 -4.84 -2.93 4.20
C GLY A 103 -3.88 -1.94 3.55
N TYR A 104 -4.18 -0.64 3.52
CA TYR A 104 -3.32 0.37 2.89
C TYR A 104 -2.53 1.22 3.89
N VAL A 105 -3.17 1.62 5.00
CA VAL A 105 -2.58 2.48 6.03
C VAL A 105 -1.27 1.93 6.59
N PRO A 106 -1.10 0.62 6.88
CA PRO A 106 0.16 0.11 7.39
C PRO A 106 1.34 0.33 6.43
N HIS A 107 1.12 0.12 5.13
CA HIS A 107 2.12 0.42 4.09
C HIS A 107 2.51 1.91 4.06
N LEU A 108 1.53 2.80 4.20
CA LEU A 108 1.78 4.25 4.18
C LEU A 108 2.56 4.75 5.40
N LEU A 109 2.29 4.18 6.57
CA LEU A 109 2.86 4.65 7.84
C LEU A 109 4.22 4.02 8.14
N ARG A 110 4.46 2.81 7.65
CA ARG A 110 5.70 2.08 7.89
C ARG A 110 6.91 2.88 7.42
N GLY A 111 7.85 3.14 8.33
CA GLY A 111 9.08 3.89 7.99
C GLY A 111 8.91 5.40 7.92
N HIS A 112 7.70 5.93 8.14
CA HIS A 112 7.38 7.36 8.08
C HIS A 112 7.01 7.98 9.44
N LEU A 113 7.11 7.23 10.54
CA LEU A 113 6.83 7.68 11.91
C LEU A 113 8.05 8.36 12.59
N GLY A 114 8.99 8.86 11.79
CA GLY A 114 10.12 9.67 12.24
C GLY A 114 11.02 8.93 13.24
N VAL A 115 11.05 9.40 14.49
CA VAL A 115 11.93 8.90 15.58
C VAL A 115 11.59 7.45 16.00
N LEU A 116 10.40 6.96 15.65
CA LEU A 116 9.97 5.58 15.89
C LEU A 116 10.39 4.64 14.75
N SER A 117 10.61 5.17 13.55
CA SER A 117 10.95 4.37 12.38
C SER A 117 12.41 3.93 12.44
N SER A 118 12.60 2.61 12.48
CA SER A 118 13.91 2.01 12.33
C SER A 118 14.07 1.54 10.88
N GLU A 119 15.23 1.77 10.26
CA GLU A 119 15.55 1.26 8.90
C GLU A 119 15.62 -0.29 8.82
N ARG A 120 15.31 -0.98 9.92
CA ARG A 120 15.30 -2.44 10.01
C ARG A 120 13.98 -3.02 9.50
N GLY A 121 14.04 -4.28 9.06
CA GLY A 121 12.93 -5.01 8.44
C GLY A 121 11.62 -5.04 9.25
N PRO A 122 10.52 -5.54 8.67
CA PRO A 122 9.15 -5.44 9.21
C PRO A 122 8.89 -6.21 10.52
N THR A 123 9.88 -6.92 11.04
CA THR A 123 9.78 -7.68 12.30
C THR A 123 10.12 -6.80 13.50
N PRO A 124 9.22 -6.64 14.49
CA PRO A 124 9.50 -5.87 15.70
C PRO A 124 10.55 -6.57 16.54
N SER A 125 11.76 -6.00 16.61
CA SER A 125 12.88 -6.51 17.42
C SER A 125 13.35 -5.52 18.50
N SER A 126 12.85 -4.28 18.44
CA SER A 126 13.11 -3.22 19.43
C SER A 126 11.80 -2.66 19.96
N TRP A 127 11.80 -2.15 21.20
CA TRP A 127 10.65 -1.48 21.81
C TRP A 127 10.09 -0.35 20.94
N ARG A 128 10.95 0.38 20.22
CA ARG A 128 10.54 1.44 19.28
C ARG A 128 9.71 0.89 18.13
N GLN A 129 10.11 -0.27 17.58
CA GLN A 129 9.38 -0.94 16.50
C GLN A 129 8.08 -1.56 17.01
N ILE A 130 8.04 -2.03 18.25
CA ILE A 130 6.79 -2.49 18.88
C ILE A 130 5.81 -1.33 18.99
N ILE A 131 6.25 -0.15 19.44
CA ILE A 131 5.40 1.04 19.50
C ILE A 131 5.00 1.50 18.11
N GLU A 132 5.93 1.56 17.14
CA GLU A 132 5.61 1.90 15.74
C GLU A 132 4.51 0.97 15.20
N PHE A 133 4.66 -0.34 15.43
CA PHE A 133 3.69 -1.34 15.03
C PHE A 133 2.33 -1.17 15.73
N MET A 134 2.31 -0.91 17.04
CA MET A 134 1.08 -0.64 17.78
C MET A 134 0.36 0.59 17.23
N VAL A 135 1.09 1.69 16.97
CA VAL A 135 0.52 2.91 16.38
C VAL A 135 -0.05 2.62 14.99
N ILE A 136 0.68 1.88 14.15
CA ILE A 136 0.21 1.46 12.83
C ILE A 136 -1.10 0.67 12.94
N CYS A 137 -1.15 -0.34 13.81
CA CYS A 137 -2.35 -1.13 14.05
C CYS A 137 -3.51 -0.26 14.55
N SER A 138 -3.25 0.67 15.47
CA SER A 138 -4.29 1.59 15.98
C SER A 138 -4.85 2.48 14.88
N VAL A 139 -3.99 3.14 14.10
CA VAL A 139 -4.43 4.08 13.05
C VAL A 139 -5.15 3.34 11.92
N ALA A 140 -4.65 2.19 11.48
CA ALA A 140 -5.31 1.36 10.48
C ALA A 140 -6.69 0.90 10.98
N SER A 141 -6.77 0.41 12.22
CA SER A 141 -8.02 -0.05 12.83
C SER A 141 -9.04 1.06 12.96
N MET A 142 -8.61 2.26 13.36
CA MET A 142 -9.47 3.43 13.46
C MET A 142 -9.96 3.88 12.09
N ALA A 143 -9.08 3.97 11.08
CA ALA A 143 -9.47 4.33 9.72
C ALA A 143 -10.57 3.40 9.18
N CYS A 144 -10.40 2.08 9.38
CA CYS A 144 -11.41 1.09 9.01
C CYS A 144 -12.73 1.28 9.78
N ALA A 145 -12.65 1.40 11.10
CA ALA A 145 -13.82 1.55 11.96
C ALA A 145 -14.62 2.81 11.63
N LEU A 146 -13.96 3.94 11.39
CA LEU A 146 -14.61 5.20 11.03
C LEU A 146 -15.33 5.12 9.68
N VAL A 147 -14.70 4.53 8.67
CA VAL A 147 -15.31 4.36 7.34
C VAL A 147 -16.55 3.47 7.41
N ILE A 148 -16.45 2.32 8.09
CA ILE A 148 -17.59 1.40 8.23
C ILE A 148 -18.68 2.01 9.12
N GLY A 149 -18.30 2.56 10.28
CA GLY A 149 -19.24 3.15 11.23
C GLY A 149 -20.04 4.29 10.62
N TRP A 150 -19.38 5.19 9.88
CA TRP A 150 -20.08 6.29 9.21
C TRP A 150 -21.01 5.77 8.10
N GLY A 151 -20.57 4.77 7.34
CA GLY A 151 -21.38 4.15 6.30
C GLY A 151 -22.62 3.44 6.82
N VAL A 152 -22.49 2.69 7.90
CA VAL A 152 -23.60 1.97 8.55
C VAL A 152 -24.61 2.95 9.16
N ASP A 153 -24.12 4.06 9.75
CA ASP A 153 -24.95 5.13 10.30
C ASP A 153 -25.70 5.91 9.20
N LEU A 154 -25.01 6.22 8.10
CA LEU A 154 -25.61 6.88 6.93
C LEU A 154 -26.75 6.07 6.31
N LEU A 155 -26.63 4.74 6.33
CA LEU A 155 -27.67 3.82 5.85
C LEU A 155 -28.82 3.64 6.86
N GLY A 156 -28.75 4.26 8.04
CA GLY A 156 -29.74 4.14 9.11
C GLY A 156 -29.81 2.75 9.74
N LEU A 157 -28.76 1.94 9.60
CA LEU A 157 -28.75 0.55 10.06
C LEU A 157 -28.40 0.43 11.54
N LEU A 158 -27.33 1.11 11.98
CA LEU A 158 -26.92 1.20 13.38
C LEU A 158 -26.19 2.53 13.65
N PRO A 159 -26.35 3.12 14.86
CA PRO A 159 -25.64 4.33 15.24
C PRO A 159 -24.12 4.18 15.23
N PHE A 160 -23.41 5.20 14.72
CA PHE A 160 -21.95 5.25 14.64
C PHE A 160 -21.24 4.84 15.94
N TRP A 161 -21.70 5.36 17.08
CA TRP A 161 -21.08 5.13 18.39
C TRP A 161 -21.22 3.69 18.90
N ILE A 162 -22.15 2.91 18.36
CA ILE A 162 -22.30 1.48 18.64
C ILE A 162 -21.34 0.65 17.78
N VAL A 163 -21.18 1.04 16.51
CA VAL A 163 -20.45 0.25 15.50
C VAL A 163 -18.93 0.45 15.59
N VAL A 164 -18.46 1.67 15.85
CA VAL A 164 -17.04 2.00 15.82
C VAL A 164 -16.22 1.29 16.90
N PRO A 165 -16.60 1.32 18.19
CA PRO A 165 -15.79 0.69 19.24
C PRO A 165 -15.51 -0.81 19.04
N PRO A 166 -16.50 -1.67 18.71
CA PRO A 166 -16.23 -3.10 18.52
C PRO A 166 -15.40 -3.37 17.27
N ILE A 167 -15.58 -2.63 16.17
CA ILE A 167 -14.72 -2.77 14.97
C ILE A 167 -13.29 -2.37 15.29
N PHE A 168 -13.10 -1.21 15.92
CA PHE A 168 -11.78 -0.72 16.30
C PHE A 168 -11.06 -1.72 17.20
N LEU A 169 -11.71 -2.16 18.28
CA LEU A 169 -11.10 -3.05 19.26
C LEU A 169 -10.74 -4.40 18.64
N ASN A 170 -11.63 -4.94 17.81
CA ASN A 170 -11.40 -6.21 17.11
C ASN A 170 -10.22 -6.11 16.15
N ASN A 171 -10.23 -5.13 15.24
CA ASN A 171 -9.15 -4.91 14.29
C ASN A 171 -7.80 -4.67 15.00
N PHE A 172 -7.81 -3.89 16.07
CA PHE A 172 -6.61 -3.54 16.80
C PHE A 172 -6.04 -4.74 17.56
N LEU A 173 -6.87 -5.45 18.32
CA LEU A 173 -6.43 -6.60 19.11
C LEU A 173 -5.96 -7.75 18.20
N MET A 174 -6.70 -8.06 17.14
CA MET A 174 -6.31 -9.13 16.20
C MET A 174 -5.04 -8.76 15.45
N GLY A 175 -4.89 -7.49 15.06
CA GLY A 175 -3.64 -6.96 14.51
C GLY A 175 -2.47 -7.13 15.48
N VAL A 176 -2.57 -6.57 16.69
CA VAL A 176 -1.45 -6.57 17.64
C VAL A 176 -1.07 -7.98 18.11
N LEU A 177 -2.04 -8.88 18.29
CA LEU A 177 -1.77 -10.21 18.82
C LEU A 177 -1.32 -11.21 17.76
N LEU A 178 -1.95 -11.21 16.58
CA LEU A 178 -1.75 -12.26 15.58
C LEU A 178 -0.83 -11.84 14.42
N ALA A 179 -0.73 -10.55 14.10
CA ALA A 179 0.13 -10.13 12.99
C ALA A 179 1.64 -10.24 13.30
N PRO A 180 2.17 -9.98 14.52
CA PRO A 180 3.59 -10.21 14.80
C PRO A 180 4.07 -11.66 14.61
N PRO A 181 3.42 -12.71 15.17
CA PRO A 181 3.85 -14.09 14.93
C PRO A 181 3.71 -14.47 13.45
N LEU A 182 2.67 -13.98 12.77
CA LEU A 182 2.47 -14.21 11.34
C LEU A 182 3.56 -13.54 10.49
N LEU A 183 3.96 -12.30 10.81
CA LEU A 183 5.08 -11.59 10.17
C LEU A 183 6.39 -12.32 10.39
N PHE A 184 6.67 -12.74 11.62
CA PHE A 184 7.89 -13.49 11.95
C PHE A 184 8.02 -14.76 11.09
N PHE A 185 6.90 -15.45 10.84
CA PHE A 185 6.88 -16.65 10.01
C PHE A 185 6.92 -16.37 8.50
N LEU A 186 6.13 -15.41 8.00
CA LEU A 186 5.97 -15.17 6.57
C LEU A 186 7.09 -14.32 5.97
N HIS A 187 7.57 -13.30 6.68
CA HIS A 187 8.60 -12.38 6.18
C HIS A 187 9.84 -13.09 5.61
N PRO A 188 10.50 -14.06 6.29
CA PRO A 188 11.68 -14.71 5.74
C PRO A 188 11.38 -15.60 4.51
N ARG A 189 10.13 -16.03 4.32
CA ARG A 189 9.71 -16.81 3.14
C ARG A 189 9.49 -15.88 1.96
N VAL A 190 8.68 -14.83 2.16
CA VAL A 190 8.39 -13.82 1.14
C VAL A 190 9.66 -13.13 0.65
N LYS A 191 10.57 -12.78 1.56
CA LYS A 191 11.87 -12.18 1.21
C LYS A 191 12.73 -13.11 0.35
N ARG A 192 12.76 -14.42 0.64
CA ARG A 192 13.51 -15.40 -0.17
C ARG A 192 12.94 -15.57 -1.57
N TRP A 193 11.64 -15.34 -1.74
CA TRP A 193 10.98 -15.41 -3.04
C TRP A 193 11.03 -14.10 -3.83
N GLY A 194 11.61 -13.03 -3.26
CA GLY A 194 11.65 -11.71 -3.92
C GLY A 194 10.26 -11.11 -4.14
N LEU A 195 9.30 -11.46 -3.29
CA LEU A 195 7.90 -11.04 -3.40
C LEU A 195 7.56 -9.85 -2.50
N LEU A 196 8.55 -9.22 -1.88
CA LEU A 196 8.31 -7.95 -1.18
C LEU A 196 7.93 -6.88 -2.20
N TYR A 197 7.02 -6.00 -1.83
CA TYR A 197 6.61 -4.90 -2.69
C TYR A 197 7.80 -4.07 -3.19
N GLU A 198 8.78 -3.82 -2.31
CA GLU A 198 9.98 -3.06 -2.67
C GLU A 198 10.88 -3.80 -3.69
N ASP A 199 10.90 -5.13 -3.66
CA ASP A 199 11.67 -5.95 -4.60
C ASP A 199 11.00 -5.93 -5.99
N ILE A 200 9.67 -6.03 -6.02
CA ILE A 200 8.86 -6.00 -7.24
C ILE A 200 9.01 -4.64 -7.94
N VAL A 201 8.78 -3.53 -7.23
CA VAL A 201 8.90 -2.17 -7.79
C VAL A 201 10.34 -1.89 -8.26
N ARG A 202 11.35 -2.33 -7.50
CA ARG A 202 12.76 -2.17 -7.93
C ARG A 202 13.05 -2.95 -9.20
N SER A 203 12.51 -4.15 -9.35
CA SER A 203 12.70 -4.94 -10.56
C SER A 203 12.06 -4.30 -11.78
N GLU A 204 10.87 -3.71 -11.64
CA GLU A 204 10.20 -2.97 -12.72
C GLU A 204 11.01 -1.72 -13.13
N ALA A 205 11.46 -0.93 -12.16
CA ALA A 205 12.29 0.26 -12.43
C ALA A 205 13.64 -0.06 -13.10
N SER A 206 14.19 -1.26 -12.87
CA SER A 206 15.41 -1.70 -13.55
C SER A 206 15.20 -2.11 -15.01
N LEU A 207 13.96 -2.40 -15.40
CA LEU A 207 13.58 -2.76 -16.77
C LEU A 207 13.20 -1.54 -17.61
N ASP A 208 12.90 -0.41 -16.97
CA ASP A 208 12.59 0.87 -17.62
C ASP A 208 13.64 1.95 -17.23
N PRO A 209 14.81 1.98 -17.90
CA PRO A 209 15.90 2.89 -17.56
C PRO A 209 15.54 4.38 -17.72
N GLU A 210 14.50 4.71 -18.49
CA GLU A 210 13.99 6.08 -18.64
C GLU A 210 13.40 6.62 -17.33
N ALA A 211 12.86 5.75 -16.48
CA ALA A 211 12.30 6.08 -15.17
C ALA A 211 13.37 6.42 -14.10
N LEU A 212 14.63 6.07 -14.36
CA LEU A 212 15.78 6.33 -13.48
C LEU A 212 16.54 7.61 -13.85
N ASP A 213 16.22 8.26 -14.97
CA ASP A 213 16.92 9.46 -15.42
C ASP A 213 16.27 10.75 -14.89
N PRO A 214 16.86 11.42 -13.88
CA PRO A 214 16.40 12.72 -13.40
C PRO A 214 16.57 13.84 -14.45
N SER A 215 17.24 13.59 -15.58
CA SER A 215 17.38 14.56 -16.68
C SER A 215 16.16 14.64 -17.59
N THR A 216 15.26 13.64 -17.56
CA THR A 216 14.03 13.60 -18.37
C THR A 216 13.01 14.65 -17.93
N GLU A 217 12.97 15.02 -16.63
CA GLU A 217 12.11 16.12 -16.15
C GLU A 217 12.59 17.53 -16.58
N LEU A 218 13.86 17.67 -17.02
CA LEU A 218 14.40 18.94 -17.51
C LEU A 218 14.28 19.14 -19.02
N ARG A 219 13.84 18.12 -19.77
CA ARG A 219 13.69 18.20 -21.23
C ARG A 219 12.30 18.67 -21.61
N VAL A 220 11.94 19.87 -21.18
CA VAL A 220 10.91 20.65 -21.87
C VAL A 220 11.57 21.15 -23.15
N GLU A 221 11.22 20.52 -24.27
CA GLU A 221 11.65 20.89 -25.62
C GLU A 221 11.41 22.40 -25.87
N PRO A 222 12.38 23.13 -26.46
CA PRO A 222 12.11 24.46 -26.95
C PRO A 222 11.21 24.37 -28.19
N GLU A 223 10.05 25.03 -28.13
CA GLU A 223 9.11 25.21 -29.25
C GLU A 223 9.82 25.53 -30.58
N PRO A 224 9.48 24.84 -31.70
CA PRO A 224 10.05 25.15 -32.99
C PRO A 224 9.29 26.32 -33.65
N GLY A 225 9.95 27.46 -33.73
CA GLY A 225 9.81 28.37 -34.88
C GLY A 225 9.12 29.71 -34.66
N ARG A 226 9.92 30.78 -34.67
CA ARG A 226 9.67 31.94 -35.54
C ARG A 226 11.00 32.40 -36.13
N GLY A 227 11.11 32.29 -37.45
CA GLY A 227 12.17 32.91 -38.22
C GLY A 227 11.95 34.41 -38.42
N LEU A 228 12.83 34.96 -39.28
CA LEU A 228 13.11 36.37 -39.61
C LEU A 228 14.13 36.97 -38.62
N ASP A 229 15.29 37.51 -38.99
CA ASP A 229 15.89 38.07 -40.22
C ASP A 229 17.44 38.10 -40.00
N GLY A 230 18.32 37.98 -40.99
CA GLY A 230 18.73 39.07 -41.88
C GLY A 230 20.03 39.78 -41.43
N SER A 231 21.13 39.50 -42.13
CA SER A 231 22.31 40.37 -42.33
C SER A 231 23.53 40.27 -41.37
N GLY A 232 24.55 39.53 -41.85
CA GLY A 232 25.85 40.10 -42.23
C GLY A 232 26.89 40.36 -41.13
N ALA A 233 28.01 39.62 -41.14
CA ALA A 233 29.35 40.18 -41.39
C ALA A 233 30.45 39.11 -41.39
N ARG A 234 31.42 39.36 -42.27
CA ARG A 234 32.60 38.59 -42.66
C ARG A 234 33.66 38.41 -41.55
N GLY A 235 34.45 37.36 -41.73
CA GLY A 235 35.85 37.23 -41.29
C GLY A 235 36.09 35.92 -40.55
N GLY A 236 36.97 35.00 -40.95
CA GLY A 236 38.09 35.01 -41.89
C GLY A 236 39.20 34.16 -41.27
N ARG A 237 39.83 33.28 -42.08
CA ARG A 237 41.06 32.49 -41.79
C ARG A 237 40.91 31.43 -40.68
N SER A 238 41.63 30.31 -40.62
CA SER A 238 42.62 29.60 -41.42
C SER A 238 43.02 28.39 -40.55
N ILE A 239 43.08 27.19 -41.13
CA ILE A 239 44.09 26.13 -40.93
C ILE A 239 44.72 26.04 -39.52
N GLN A 240 44.58 24.90 -38.80
CA GLN A 240 45.60 23.84 -38.83
C GLN A 240 45.22 22.61 -37.99
N GLU A 241 45.40 21.48 -38.64
CA GLU A 241 45.50 20.10 -38.15
C GLU A 241 46.71 19.94 -37.22
N THR A 242 46.56 19.29 -36.06
CA THR A 242 47.62 18.44 -35.49
C THR A 242 46.99 17.32 -34.66
N ARG A 243 47.15 16.09 -35.17
CA ARG A 243 47.07 14.82 -34.44
C ARG A 243 48.23 14.72 -33.43
N SER A 244 47.97 14.17 -32.25
CA SER A 244 48.69 13.00 -31.70
C SER A 244 48.25 12.67 -30.26
N THR A 245 47.70 11.47 -30.09
CA THR A 245 47.54 10.67 -28.86
C THR A 245 48.92 10.20 -28.31
N PRO A 246 49.00 9.29 -27.33
CA PRO A 246 48.72 9.44 -25.89
C PRO A 246 49.97 9.05 -25.05
N SER A 247 49.94 9.27 -23.73
CA SER A 247 50.62 8.45 -22.70
C SER A 247 49.96 8.73 -21.35
#